data_AF-A0A6C0DM69-F1
#
_entry.id   AF-A0A6C0DM69-F1
#
_cell.length_a   1.000
_cell.length_b   1.000
_cell.length_c   1.000
_cell.angle_alpha   90.00
_cell.angle_beta   90.00
_cell.angle_gamma   90.00
#
_symmetry.space_group_name_H-M   'P 1'
#
loop_
_entity.id
_entity.type
_entity.pdbx_description
1 polymer ?
#
loop_
_entity_poly.entity_id
_entity_poly.type
_entity_poly.pdbx_seq_one_letter_code
_entity_poly.pdbx_strand_id
1 'polypeptide(L)'
;MVYKIRINCTTQQDLTIDSKKINKQTIKSVMFEDYINKVYILYEDNFHSKDKNFINKTLEFYTDKLLTEEEFKDFINNLKFRGFISKRKEPKIQMFDDDGDIIYNYDYNTATSFNKKKVKAIYYRVPLYFKKEASMEDLMLFC
;
A
#
# COMPACT_ATOMS: atom_id res chain seq x y z
N MET A 1 7.42 -3.51 -16.53
CA MET A 1 7.43 -4.32 -15.29
C MET A 1 6.74 -3.49 -14.22
N VAL A 2 5.83 -4.07 -13.44
CA VAL A 2 5.07 -3.31 -12.41
C VAL A 2 5.36 -3.93 -11.06
N TYR A 3 5.86 -3.12 -10.13
CA TYR A 3 6.10 -3.54 -8.76
C TYR A 3 5.00 -3.06 -7.85
N LYS A 4 4.89 -3.74 -6.69
CA LYS A 4 3.84 -3.45 -5.72
C LYS A 4 4.34 -3.52 -4.30
N ILE A 5 4.04 -2.47 -3.53
CA ILE A 5 4.16 -2.48 -2.08
C ILE A 5 2.81 -2.80 -1.47
N ARG A 6 2.76 -3.83 -0.62
CA ARG A 6 1.56 -4.28 0.09
C ARG A 6 1.71 -4.07 1.59
N ILE A 7 0.68 -3.52 2.21
CA ILE A 7 0.57 -3.34 3.65
C ILE A 7 -0.71 -4.02 4.13
N ASN A 8 -0.58 -5.06 4.95
CA ASN A 8 -1.73 -5.73 5.54
C ASN A 8 -2.21 -4.96 6.77
N CYS A 9 -3.45 -4.43 6.72
CA CYS A 9 -4.10 -3.67 7.79
C CYS A 9 -5.29 -4.47 8.37
N THR A 10 -5.61 -4.30 9.65
CA THR A 10 -6.82 -4.93 10.24
C THR A 10 -7.80 -3.98 10.86
N THR A 11 -7.32 -2.86 11.39
CA THR A 11 -8.15 -1.97 12.17
C THR A 11 -8.39 -0.66 11.43
N GLN A 12 -9.45 0.05 11.81
CA GLN A 12 -9.68 1.41 11.32
C GLN A 12 -8.55 2.37 11.71
N GLN A 13 -7.90 2.13 12.84
CA GLN A 13 -6.74 2.89 13.30
C GLN A 13 -5.51 2.64 12.42
N ASP A 14 -5.45 1.46 11.78
CA ASP A 14 -4.39 1.13 10.82
C ASP A 14 -4.60 1.76 9.44
N LEU A 15 -5.68 2.52 9.26
CA LEU A 15 -6.07 3.14 7.99
C LEU A 15 -6.27 4.64 8.17
N THR A 16 -5.39 5.24 8.96
CA THR A 16 -5.30 6.68 9.07
C THR A 16 -3.93 7.15 8.60
N ILE A 17 -3.91 8.30 7.95
CA ILE A 17 -2.72 9.04 7.57
C ILE A 17 -2.98 10.52 7.87
N ASP A 18 -2.02 11.22 8.45
CA ASP A 18 -2.14 12.58 8.97
C ASP A 18 -3.38 12.72 9.88
N SER A 19 -3.60 11.73 10.76
CA SER A 19 -4.78 11.63 11.66
C SER A 19 -6.14 11.59 10.97
N LYS A 20 -6.18 11.41 9.64
CA LYS A 20 -7.41 11.33 8.83
C LYS A 20 -7.59 9.92 8.28
N LYS A 21 -8.84 9.47 8.18
CA LYS A 21 -9.17 8.18 7.56
C LYS A 21 -8.73 8.17 6.10
N ILE A 22 -8.06 7.09 5.70
CA ILE A 22 -7.67 6.84 4.31
C ILE A 22 -8.93 6.67 3.46
N ASN A 23 -9.05 7.52 2.45
CA ASN A 23 -10.08 7.50 1.41
C ASN A 23 -9.51 8.17 0.15
N LYS A 24 -10.29 8.21 -0.93
CA LYS A 24 -9.88 8.81 -2.22
C LYS A 24 -9.39 10.26 -2.10
N GLN A 25 -10.01 11.08 -1.26
CA GLN A 25 -9.62 12.48 -1.06
C GLN A 25 -8.34 12.59 -0.24
N THR A 26 -8.26 11.88 0.90
CA THR A 26 -7.07 11.92 1.77
C THR A 26 -5.84 11.41 1.04
N ILE A 27 -5.96 10.33 0.27
CA ILE A 27 -4.85 9.76 -0.51
C ILE A 27 -4.45 10.65 -1.67
N LYS A 28 -5.37 11.42 -2.27
CA LYS A 28 -5.00 12.44 -3.26
C LYS A 28 -4.27 13.63 -2.63
N SER A 29 -4.62 14.00 -1.40
CA SER A 29 -3.93 15.08 -0.68
C SER A 29 -2.58 14.66 -0.13
N VAL A 30 -2.37 13.35 0.07
CA VAL A 30 -1.06 12.79 0.39
C VAL A 30 -0.38 12.49 -0.93
N MET A 31 0.54 13.35 -1.34
CA MET A 31 1.53 12.96 -2.36
C MET A 31 2.32 11.80 -1.75
N PHE A 32 2.03 10.59 -2.19
CA PHE A 32 2.98 9.49 -2.08
C PHE A 32 4.12 9.80 -3.04
N GLU A 33 5.33 9.36 -2.69
CA GLU A 33 6.56 9.51 -3.46
C GLU A 33 6.32 9.50 -4.98
N ASP A 34 7.06 10.33 -5.73
CA ASP A 34 6.79 10.58 -7.15
C ASP A 34 6.76 9.34 -8.05
N TYR A 35 7.33 8.22 -7.58
CA TYR A 35 7.33 6.92 -8.25
C TYR A 35 6.04 6.10 -8.05
N ILE A 36 5.12 6.49 -7.16
CA ILE A 36 3.85 5.79 -6.96
C ILE A 36 2.84 6.22 -8.02
N ASN A 37 2.42 5.25 -8.84
CA ASN A 37 1.50 5.48 -9.96
C ASN A 37 0.06 5.16 -9.59
N LYS A 38 -0.17 4.18 -8.71
CA LYS A 38 -1.53 3.76 -8.32
C LYS A 38 -1.59 3.37 -6.85
N VAL A 39 -2.69 3.68 -6.20
CA VAL A 39 -2.97 3.24 -4.83
C VAL A 39 -4.34 2.60 -4.75
N TYR A 40 -4.41 1.42 -4.15
CA TYR A 40 -5.65 0.69 -3.91
C TYR A 40 -5.79 0.32 -2.45
N ILE A 41 -7.05 0.19 -2.02
CA ILE A 41 -7.39 -0.53 -0.80
C ILE A 41 -8.14 -1.80 -1.18
N LEU A 42 -7.62 -2.93 -0.75
CA LEU A 42 -8.27 -4.23 -0.81
C LEU A 42 -9.11 -4.43 0.43
N TYR A 43 -10.22 -5.12 0.26
CA TYR A 43 -11.04 -5.62 1.35
C TYR A 43 -11.19 -7.12 1.15
N GLU A 44 -10.90 -7.89 2.19
CA GLU A 44 -11.19 -9.33 2.22
C GLU A 44 -12.68 -9.52 2.49
N ASP A 45 -13.33 -10.36 1.69
CA ASP A 45 -14.72 -10.74 1.96
C ASP A 45 -14.79 -11.54 3.27
N ASN A 46 -15.83 -11.26 4.07
CA ASN A 46 -15.97 -11.80 5.41
C ASN A 46 -15.90 -13.34 5.43
N PHE A 47 -14.95 -13.91 6.19
CA PHE A 47 -15.22 -15.18 6.85
C PHE A 47 -16.26 -14.90 7.94
N HIS A 48 -17.48 -15.41 7.76
CA HIS A 48 -18.55 -15.36 8.75
C HIS A 48 -18.14 -16.14 10.02
N SER A 49 -17.42 -15.50 10.94
CA SER A 49 -17.35 -15.94 12.32
C SER A 49 -18.31 -15.09 13.14
N LYS A 50 -19.30 -15.75 13.73
CA LYS A 50 -20.31 -15.19 14.64
C LYS A 50 -19.64 -14.17 15.57
N ASP A 51 -20.08 -12.92 15.47
CA ASP A 51 -19.79 -11.77 16.36
C ASP A 51 -18.62 -10.83 16.06
N LYS A 52 -17.77 -11.03 15.03
CA LYS A 52 -16.77 -10.00 14.67
C LYS A 52 -16.56 -9.85 13.16
N ASN A 53 -17.04 -8.73 12.61
CA ASN A 53 -16.77 -8.31 11.23
C ASN A 53 -15.31 -7.83 11.10
N PHE A 54 -14.35 -8.74 11.06
CA PHE A 54 -12.98 -8.39 10.71
C PHE A 54 -12.85 -8.29 9.20
N ILE A 55 -13.06 -7.08 8.66
CA ILE A 55 -12.68 -6.78 7.29
C ILE A 55 -11.16 -6.58 7.29
N ASN A 56 -10.39 -7.59 6.90
CA ASN A 56 -8.98 -7.40 6.60
C ASN A 56 -8.89 -6.42 5.43
N LYS A 57 -8.11 -5.36 5.62
CA LYS A 57 -7.94 -4.31 4.63
C LYS A 57 -6.49 -4.27 4.23
N THR A 58 -6.18 -4.25 2.95
CA THR A 58 -4.79 -4.21 2.50
C THR A 58 -4.57 -2.96 1.68
N LEU A 59 -3.55 -2.17 1.97
CA LEU A 59 -3.14 -1.07 1.08
C LEU A 59 -2.13 -1.61 0.08
N GLU A 60 -2.35 -1.31 -1.20
CA GLU A 60 -1.43 -1.63 -2.28
C GLU A 60 -1.01 -0.36 -3.00
N PHE A 61 0.30 -0.15 -3.09
CA PHE A 61 0.94 0.94 -3.83
C PHE A 61 1.67 0.33 -5.03
N TYR A 62 1.42 0.83 -6.22
CA TYR A 62 2.03 0.35 -7.46
C TYR A 62 3.01 1.37 -8.00
N THR A 63 4.15 0.88 -8.48
CA THR A 63 5.27 1.66 -9.03
C THR A 63 5.87 0.92 -10.20
N ASP A 64 6.32 1.65 -11.22
CA ASP A 64 7.03 1.07 -12.37
C ASP A 64 8.55 1.01 -12.13
N LYS A 65 9.00 1.49 -10.97
CA LYS A 65 10.38 1.45 -10.51
C LYS A 65 10.58 0.40 -9.42
N LEU A 66 11.60 -0.44 -9.59
CA LEU A 66 12.14 -1.26 -8.50
C LEU A 66 12.85 -0.33 -7.51
N LEU A 67 12.36 -0.32 -6.27
CA LEU A 67 12.99 0.42 -5.19
C LEU A 67 14.22 -0.32 -4.72
N THR A 68 15.26 0.42 -4.36
CA THR A 68 16.34 -0.16 -3.54
C THR A 68 15.81 -0.47 -2.13
N GLU A 69 16.56 -1.26 -1.37
CA GLU A 69 16.19 -1.53 0.02
C GLU A 69 16.14 -0.24 0.86
N GLU A 70 17.03 0.73 0.60
CA GLU A 70 17.03 2.04 1.27
C GLU A 70 15.79 2.84 0.92
N GLU A 71 15.45 2.97 -0.37
CA GLU A 71 14.24 3.66 -0.82
C GLU A 71 12.96 3.00 -0.26
N PHE A 72 12.96 1.68 -0.14
CA PHE A 72 11.86 0.95 0.47
C PHE A 72 11.75 1.20 1.98
N LYS A 73 12.88 1.33 2.70
CA LYS A 73 12.90 1.72 4.11
C LYS A 73 12.44 3.16 4.31
N ASP A 74 12.85 4.07 3.43
CA ASP A 74 12.44 5.47 3.45
C ASP A 74 10.94 5.61 3.23
N PHE A 75 10.36 4.85 2.29
CA PHE A 75 8.92 4.75 2.13
C PHE A 75 8.20 4.36 3.44
N ILE A 76 8.71 3.36 4.15
CA ILE A 76 8.15 2.90 5.42
C ILE A 76 8.26 3.97 6.51
N ASN A 77 9.40 4.67 6.57
CA ASN A 77 9.63 5.77 7.51
C ASN A 77 8.70 6.96 7.22
N ASN A 78 8.46 7.28 5.95
CA ASN A 78 7.54 8.35 5.56
C ASN A 78 6.09 7.99 5.94
N LEU A 79 5.68 6.73 5.81
CA LEU A 79 4.37 6.29 6.32
C LEU A 79 4.27 6.48 7.84
N LYS A 80 5.30 6.08 8.60
CA LYS A 80 5.36 6.28 10.06
C LYS A 80 5.27 7.75 10.44
N PHE A 81 6.07 8.58 9.77
CA PHE A 81 6.09 10.03 9.99
C PHE A 81 4.73 10.67 9.76
N ARG A 82 4.01 10.21 8.73
CA ARG A 82 2.63 10.62 8.42
C ARG A 82 1.58 10.02 9.37
N GLY A 83 1.99 9.44 10.49
CA GLY A 83 1.08 8.92 11.51
C GLY A 83 0.33 7.66 11.07
N PHE A 84 0.86 6.90 10.11
CA PHE A 84 0.37 5.55 9.86
C PHE A 84 0.71 4.68 11.07
N ILE A 85 -0.32 4.14 11.72
CA ILE A 85 -0.17 3.24 12.85
C ILE A 85 -0.48 1.83 12.33
N SER A 86 0.19 0.80 12.82
CA SER A 86 -0.33 -0.55 12.66
C SER A 86 -0.33 -1.26 14.01
N LYS A 87 -1.52 -1.59 14.50
CA LYS A 87 -1.74 -2.30 15.77
C LYS A 87 -1.73 -3.82 15.61
N ARG A 88 -1.47 -4.36 14.41
CA ARG A 88 -1.23 -5.82 14.26
C ARG A 88 0.04 -6.22 15.00
N LYS A 89 0.03 -7.42 15.58
CA LYS A 89 1.22 -8.07 16.12
C LYS A 89 2.31 -8.28 15.05
N GLU A 90 1.93 -8.40 13.77
CA GLU A 90 2.86 -8.56 12.63
C GLU A 90 2.42 -7.69 11.42
N PRO A 91 2.67 -6.38 11.40
CA PRO A 91 2.46 -5.60 10.20
C PRO A 91 3.61 -5.89 9.23
N LYS A 92 3.34 -6.70 8.22
CA LYS A 92 4.31 -6.95 7.16
C LYS A 92 4.07 -5.95 6.04
N ILE A 93 5.09 -5.14 5.74
CA ILE A 93 5.16 -4.30 4.53
C ILE A 93 6.05 -5.01 3.53
N GLN A 94 5.53 -5.25 2.34
CA GLN A 94 6.10 -6.23 1.42
C GLN A 94 6.17 -5.65 0.02
N MET A 95 7.35 -5.73 -0.59
CA MET A 95 7.52 -5.42 -2.01
C MET A 95 7.43 -6.70 -2.84
N PHE A 96 6.69 -6.62 -3.93
CA PHE A 96 6.49 -7.69 -4.90
C PHE A 96 6.88 -7.23 -6.30
N ASP A 97 7.38 -8.16 -7.10
CA ASP A 97 7.45 -8.03 -8.56
C ASP A 97 6.09 -8.33 -9.22
N ASP A 98 6.09 -8.32 -10.55
CA ASP A 98 4.94 -8.61 -11.40
C ASP A 98 4.53 -10.09 -11.40
N ASP A 99 5.49 -11.00 -11.19
CA ASP A 99 5.26 -12.43 -11.00
C ASP A 99 4.62 -12.76 -9.63
N GLY A 100 4.61 -11.78 -8.71
CA GLY A 100 4.04 -11.91 -7.38
C GLY A 100 5.00 -12.58 -6.39
N ASP A 101 6.27 -12.69 -6.75
CA ASP A 101 7.35 -13.05 -5.84
C ASP A 101 7.74 -11.83 -5.01
N ILE A 102 8.40 -12.12 -3.89
CA ILE A 102 8.61 -11.14 -2.83
C ILE A 102 10.06 -10.74 -2.85
N ILE A 103 10.28 -9.46 -3.14
CA ILE A 103 11.60 -8.86 -3.18
C ILE A 103 12.02 -8.46 -1.76
N TYR A 104 11.15 -7.72 -1.07
CA TYR A 104 11.39 -7.27 0.30
C TYR A 104 10.22 -7.63 1.20
N ASN A 105 10.53 -8.02 2.44
CA ASN A 105 9.56 -8.32 3.47
C ASN A 105 10.02 -7.69 4.77
N TYR A 106 9.39 -6.60 5.17
CA TYR A 106 9.78 -5.83 6.33
C TYR A 106 8.73 -5.98 7.42
N ASP A 107 9.17 -6.35 8.62
CA ASP A 107 8.35 -6.19 9.80
C ASP A 107 8.36 -4.72 10.23
N TYR A 108 7.19 -4.09 10.16
CA TYR A 108 6.99 -2.69 10.52
C TYR A 108 7.43 -2.38 11.95
N ASN A 109 7.34 -3.36 12.86
CA ASN A 109 7.66 -3.21 14.27
C ASN A 109 9.13 -3.53 14.60
N THR A 110 9.78 -4.42 13.86
CA THR A 110 11.09 -4.99 14.28
C THR A 110 12.22 -4.83 13.27
N ALA A 111 12.00 -4.17 12.13
CA ALA A 111 13.05 -3.88 11.13
C ALA A 111 13.80 -5.13 10.61
N THR A 112 13.22 -6.32 10.76
CA THR A 112 13.85 -7.59 10.35
C THR A 112 13.15 -8.18 9.13
N SER A 113 13.95 -8.80 8.26
CA SER A 113 13.48 -9.51 7.08
C SER A 113 13.24 -10.99 7.38
N PHE A 114 12.18 -11.55 6.79
CA PHE A 114 11.83 -12.97 6.93
C PHE A 114 11.50 -13.58 5.57
N ASN A 115 11.82 -14.87 5.40
CA ASN A 115 11.39 -15.66 4.25
C ASN A 115 9.89 -15.97 4.31
N LYS A 116 9.22 -16.03 3.14
CA LYS A 116 7.76 -16.11 3.03
C LYS A 116 7.23 -17.42 2.40
N LYS A 117 6.08 -17.86 2.92
CA LYS A 117 5.16 -18.87 2.34
C LYS A 117 4.12 -18.19 1.43
N LYS A 118 3.70 -18.85 0.34
CA LYS A 118 2.58 -18.41 -0.52
C LYS A 118 1.23 -18.55 0.20
N VAL A 119 0.39 -17.53 0.15
CA VAL A 119 -0.99 -17.53 0.66
C VAL A 119 -1.91 -16.98 -0.44
N LYS A 120 -2.97 -17.72 -0.79
CA LYS A 120 -4.06 -17.25 -1.66
C LYS A 120 -5.22 -16.77 -0.78
N ALA A 121 -5.68 -15.54 -1.00
CA ALA A 121 -6.89 -15.00 -0.40
C ALA A 121 -7.65 -14.19 -1.47
N ILE A 122 -8.98 -14.14 -1.32
CA ILE A 122 -9.89 -13.48 -2.26
C ILE A 122 -10.16 -12.07 -1.75
N TYR A 123 -9.93 -11.08 -2.60
CA TYR A 123 -10.06 -9.66 -2.24
C TYR A 123 -10.80 -8.90 -3.34
N TYR A 124 -11.62 -7.92 -2.95
CA TYR A 124 -12.10 -6.89 -3.88
C TYR A 124 -11.29 -5.60 -3.74
N ARG A 125 -11.10 -4.88 -4.85
CA ARG A 125 -10.23 -3.70 -4.99
C ARG A 125 -11.05 -2.42 -5.07
N VAL A 126 -10.71 -1.42 -4.27
CA VAL A 126 -11.22 -0.04 -4.43
C VAL A 126 -10.05 0.89 -4.77
N PRO A 127 -10.08 1.59 -5.92
CA PRO A 127 -9.03 2.52 -6.29
C PRO A 127 -9.09 3.80 -5.44
N LEU A 128 -7.93 4.25 -4.97
CA LEU A 128 -7.77 5.47 -4.19
C LEU A 128 -7.08 6.56 -5.00
N TYR A 129 -6.11 6.20 -5.84
CA TYR A 129 -5.35 7.15 -6.65
C TYR A 129 -4.81 6.53 -7.94
N PHE A 130 -4.73 7.38 -8.97
CA PHE A 130 -4.07 7.11 -10.23
C PHE A 130 -3.33 8.37 -10.67
N LYS A 131 -2.02 8.27 -10.88
CA LYS A 131 -1.24 9.28 -11.58
C LYS A 131 -1.64 9.20 -13.04
N LYS A 132 -2.25 10.25 -13.59
CA LYS A 132 -2.42 10.37 -15.03
C LYS A 132 -1.04 10.65 -15.61
N GLU A 133 -0.58 9.83 -16.54
CA GLU A 133 0.49 10.25 -17.43
C GLU A 133 -0.09 11.41 -18.26
N ALA A 134 0.51 12.59 -18.15
CA ALA A 134 0.25 13.62 -19.14
C ALA A 134 0.82 13.09 -20.46
N SER A 135 -0.05 12.76 -21.40
CA SER A 135 0.39 12.53 -22.77
C SER A 135 0.90 13.86 -23.34
N MET A 136 1.97 13.84 -24.14
CA MET A 136 2.51 15.04 -24.80
C MET A 136 1.48 15.82 -25.62
N GLU A 137 0.33 15.22 -25.94
CA GLU A 137 -0.76 15.85 -26.68
C GLU A 137 -1.52 16.92 -25.84
N ASP A 138 -1.56 16.79 -24.51
CA ASP A 138 -2.23 17.77 -23.65
C ASP A 138 -1.40 19.06 -23.44
N LEU A 139 -0.10 19.03 -23.75
CA LEU A 139 0.83 20.17 -23.65
C LEU A 139 0.91 21.01 -24.93
N MET A 140 0.27 20.59 -26.03
CA MET A 140 0.28 21.31 -27.31
C MET A 140 -0.95 22.21 -27.55
N LEU A 141 -1.84 22.37 -26.55
CA LEU A 141 -3.02 23.23 -26.64
C LEU A 141 -2.84 24.65 -26.06
N PHE A 142 -1.60 25.05 -25.73
CA PHE A 142 -1.25 26.40 -25.27
C PHE A 142 -0.09 27.03 -26.07
N CYS A 143 -0.14 26.94 -27.40
CA CYS A 143 0.65 27.79 -28.28
C CYS A 143 -0.27 28.47 -29.29
#